data_AF-A0AAD6LUL8-F1
#
_entry.id   AF-A0AAD6LUL8-F1
#
_cell.length_a   1.000
_cell.length_b   1.000
_cell.length_c   1.000
_cell.angle_alpha   90.00
_cell.angle_beta   90.00
_cell.angle_gamma   90.00
#
_symmetry.space_group_name_H-M   'P 1'
#
loop_
_entity.id
_entity.type
_entity.pdbx_description
1 polymer ?
#
loop_
_entity_poly.entity_id
_entity_poly.type
_entity_poly.pdbx_seq_one_letter_code
_entity_poly.pdbx_strand_id
1 'polypeptide(L)'
;MNFRVKASMAQVWDWLFKACEVNGRILLRDGLVSIQEIEECLVKGNCKKLSIKLPTWSVLHCLLVSAKSDSSGLVISDDVELARNNGPREKVFEWLIEPLLIMKEQIKNLKVEENEETCLKRLVIECENKRPEEWDGTGFPSNDNVRRAQLQAIIRRLQGIVASMSRFPTFRRRFRNMMKVLYVEAIQAGASASHIGVSLKSKYTGKSLIESGNGEGRNETDEVVYEAYDNGDVV
;
A
#
# COMPACT_ATOMS: atom_id res chain seq x y z
N MET A 1 26.53 -26.97 6.61
CA MET A 1 26.16 -27.28 5.22
C MET A 1 24.67 -26.97 5.10
N ASN A 2 24.30 -25.75 4.70
CA ASN A 2 22.89 -25.33 4.69
C ASN A 2 22.21 -25.96 3.47
N PHE A 3 21.33 -26.93 3.74
CA PHE A 3 20.42 -27.47 2.75
C PHE A 3 19.49 -26.34 2.27
N ARG A 4 19.81 -25.70 1.15
CA ARG A 4 18.91 -24.74 0.51
C ARG A 4 17.74 -25.53 -0.08
N VAL A 5 16.58 -25.46 0.59
CA VAL A 5 15.32 -26.00 0.08
C VAL A 5 15.00 -25.33 -1.25
N LYS A 6 14.62 -26.12 -2.26
CA LYS A 6 14.14 -25.57 -3.53
C LYS A 6 12.81 -24.89 -3.29
N ALA A 7 12.71 -23.62 -3.66
CA ALA A 7 11.47 -22.89 -3.64
C ALA A 7 10.57 -23.35 -4.81
N SER A 8 9.26 -23.37 -4.54
CA SER A 8 8.20 -23.58 -5.53
C SER A 8 7.52 -22.24 -5.85
N MET A 9 6.86 -22.14 -7.00
CA MET A 9 6.09 -20.94 -7.34
C MET A 9 5.00 -20.64 -6.30
N ALA A 10 4.43 -21.67 -5.68
CA ALA A 10 3.47 -21.52 -4.58
C ALA A 10 4.10 -20.77 -3.40
N GLN A 11 5.32 -21.15 -2.98
CA GLN A 11 6.04 -20.46 -1.91
C GLN A 11 6.37 -19.01 -2.25
N VAL A 12 6.74 -18.72 -3.50
CA VAL A 12 6.97 -17.32 -3.95
C VAL A 12 5.68 -16.50 -3.84
N TRP A 13 4.54 -17.07 -4.25
CA TRP A 13 3.25 -16.40 -4.09
C TRP A 13 2.85 -16.26 -2.62
N ASP A 14 3.02 -17.30 -1.81
CA ASP A 14 2.70 -17.29 -0.37
C ASP A 14 3.46 -16.17 0.33
N TRP A 15 4.76 -16.09 0.06
CA TRP A 15 5.61 -15.02 0.54
C TRP A 15 5.09 -13.64 0.09
N LEU A 16 4.87 -13.43 -1.22
CA LEU A 16 4.48 -12.12 -1.73
C LEU A 16 3.18 -11.63 -1.07
N PHE A 17 2.18 -12.49 -0.96
CA PHE A 17 0.91 -12.11 -0.35
C PHE A 17 1.03 -11.92 1.15
N LYS A 18 1.89 -12.68 1.84
CA LYS A 18 2.15 -12.44 3.26
C LYS A 18 2.87 -11.10 3.48
N ALA A 19 3.85 -10.78 2.65
CA ALA A 19 4.52 -9.49 2.66
C ALA A 19 3.52 -8.35 2.38
N CYS A 20 2.67 -8.49 1.36
CA CYS A 20 1.63 -7.50 1.06
C CYS A 20 0.63 -7.33 2.20
N GLU A 21 0.28 -8.39 2.93
CA GLU A 21 -0.60 -8.32 4.09
C GLU A 21 0.06 -7.52 5.23
N VAL A 22 1.31 -7.85 5.61
CA VAL A 22 2.06 -7.12 6.64
C VAL A 22 2.24 -5.65 6.25
N ASN A 23 2.66 -5.40 5.02
CA ASN A 23 2.90 -4.05 4.52
C ASN A 23 1.60 -3.28 4.32
N GLY A 24 0.51 -3.94 3.95
CA GLY A 24 -0.82 -3.33 3.86
C GLY A 24 -1.28 -2.76 5.20
N ARG A 25 -1.01 -3.46 6.31
CA ARG A 25 -1.28 -2.93 7.66
C ARG A 25 -0.44 -1.70 7.98
N ILE A 26 0.83 -1.70 7.58
CA ILE A 26 1.73 -0.54 7.73
C ILE A 26 1.17 0.67 6.96
N LEU A 27 0.81 0.48 5.69
CA LEU A 27 0.26 1.56 4.86
C LEU A 27 -1.07 2.11 5.39
N LEU A 28 -1.93 1.26 5.94
CA LEU A 28 -3.18 1.69 6.59
C LEU A 28 -2.90 2.51 7.85
N ARG A 29 -2.00 2.01 8.71
CA ARG A 29 -1.62 2.69 9.96
C ARG A 29 -0.99 4.05 9.69
N ASP A 30 -0.14 4.13 8.66
CA ASP A 30 0.58 5.35 8.30
C ASP A 30 -0.27 6.30 7.44
N GLY A 31 -1.53 5.95 7.16
CA GLY A 31 -2.46 6.79 6.38
C GLY A 31 -2.14 6.90 4.89
N LEU A 32 -1.20 6.09 4.38
CA LEU A 32 -0.80 6.07 2.97
C LEU A 32 -1.81 5.34 2.08
N VAL A 33 -2.60 4.45 2.66
CA VAL A 33 -3.76 3.81 2.02
C VAL A 33 -4.95 3.96 2.96
N SER A 34 -6.07 4.43 2.43
CA SER A 34 -7.30 4.57 3.23
C SER A 34 -8.16 3.31 3.21
N ILE A 35 -9.01 3.14 4.24
CA ILE A 35 -10.04 2.09 4.27
C ILE A 35 -10.98 2.24 3.05
N GLN A 36 -11.31 3.48 2.66
CA GLN A 36 -12.14 3.77 1.50
C GLN A 36 -11.51 3.27 0.21
N GLU A 37 -10.20 3.46 -0.02
CA GLU A 37 -9.52 2.90 -1.19
C GLU A 37 -9.59 1.37 -1.24
N ILE A 38 -9.54 0.69 -0.08
CA ILE A 38 -9.71 -0.76 0.01
C ILE A 38 -11.15 -1.16 -0.32
N GLU A 39 -12.13 -0.46 0.26
CA GLU A 39 -13.54 -0.69 0.01
C GLU A 39 -13.88 -0.54 -1.48
N GLU A 40 -13.41 0.53 -2.12
CA GLU A 40 -13.61 0.76 -3.55
C GLU A 40 -13.01 -0.35 -4.40
N CYS A 41 -11.83 -0.84 -4.04
CA CYS A 41 -11.24 -2.02 -4.69
C CYS A 41 -12.14 -3.24 -4.55
N LEU A 42 -12.65 -3.53 -3.34
CA LEU A 42 -13.45 -4.73 -3.08
C LEU A 42 -14.84 -4.69 -3.72
N VAL A 43 -15.55 -3.58 -3.55
CA VAL A 43 -16.97 -3.39 -3.94
C VAL A 43 -17.08 -3.05 -5.42
N LYS A 44 -16.34 -2.02 -5.89
CA LYS A 44 -16.40 -1.57 -7.29
C LYS A 44 -15.50 -2.40 -8.21
N GLY A 45 -14.68 -3.29 -7.64
CA GLY A 45 -13.70 -4.07 -8.38
C GLY A 45 -12.51 -3.23 -8.90
N ASN A 46 -12.42 -1.95 -8.54
CA ASN A 46 -11.40 -1.02 -9.02
C ASN A 46 -10.08 -1.20 -8.26
N CYS A 47 -9.54 -2.42 -8.25
CA CYS A 47 -8.30 -2.73 -7.56
C CYS A 47 -7.05 -2.40 -8.37
N LYS A 48 -7.17 -1.83 -9.58
CA LYS A 48 -6.03 -1.73 -10.50
C LYS A 48 -4.85 -0.96 -9.88
N LYS A 49 -5.13 0.13 -9.14
CA LYS A 49 -4.11 0.90 -8.42
C LYS A 49 -3.47 0.08 -7.30
N LEU A 50 -4.27 -0.43 -6.36
CA LEU A 50 -3.76 -1.16 -5.19
C LEU A 50 -3.09 -2.50 -5.54
N SER A 51 -3.59 -3.19 -6.57
CA SER A 51 -3.02 -4.45 -7.08
C SER A 51 -1.66 -4.29 -7.76
N ILE A 52 -1.23 -3.05 -7.98
CA ILE A 52 0.11 -2.72 -8.44
C ILE A 52 0.90 -2.08 -7.30
N LYS A 53 0.40 -1.01 -6.68
CA LYS A 53 1.16 -0.22 -5.70
C LYS A 53 1.59 -1.02 -4.46
N LEU A 54 0.69 -1.80 -3.85
CA LEU A 54 1.02 -2.55 -2.62
C LEU A 54 2.04 -3.69 -2.86
N PRO A 55 1.89 -4.52 -3.90
CA PRO A 55 2.92 -5.50 -4.23
C PRO A 55 4.23 -4.86 -4.69
N THR A 56 4.20 -3.75 -5.45
CA THR A 56 5.42 -2.99 -5.78
C THR A 56 6.14 -2.53 -4.53
N TRP A 57 5.41 -2.00 -3.54
CA TRP A 57 5.99 -1.59 -2.26
C TRP A 57 6.64 -2.78 -1.55
N SER A 58 5.95 -3.92 -1.50
CA SER A 58 6.43 -5.13 -0.82
C SER A 58 7.69 -5.70 -1.47
N VAL A 59 7.73 -5.75 -2.80
CA VAL A 59 8.90 -6.19 -3.55
C VAL A 59 10.05 -5.20 -3.42
N LEU A 60 9.78 -3.89 -3.46
CA LEU A 60 10.80 -2.87 -3.22
C LEU A 60 11.42 -3.03 -1.83
N HIS A 61 10.60 -3.21 -0.80
CA HIS A 61 11.10 -3.43 0.56
C HIS A 61 12.02 -4.66 0.65
N CYS A 62 11.63 -5.78 0.02
CA CYS A 62 12.46 -6.98 -0.06
C CYS A 62 13.79 -6.70 -0.76
N LEU A 63 13.78 -5.97 -1.87
CA LEU A 63 14.99 -5.66 -2.62
C LEU A 63 15.96 -4.78 -1.82
N LEU A 64 15.46 -3.77 -1.12
CA LEU A 64 16.27 -2.90 -0.26
C LEU A 64 16.94 -3.70 0.87
N VAL A 65 16.17 -4.55 1.55
CA VAL A 65 16.69 -5.46 2.60
C VAL A 65 17.72 -6.42 2.02
N SER A 66 17.43 -7.02 0.87
CA SER A 66 18.32 -7.98 0.21
C SER A 66 19.62 -7.32 -0.27
N ALA A 67 19.56 -6.09 -0.80
CA ALA A 67 20.72 -5.34 -1.28
C ALA A 67 21.69 -4.96 -0.16
N LYS A 68 21.17 -4.76 1.06
CA LYS A 68 21.95 -4.52 2.29
C LYS A 68 22.49 -5.79 2.93
N SER A 69 21.99 -6.95 2.54
CA SER A 69 22.46 -8.25 3.05
C SER A 69 23.63 -8.78 2.24
N ASP A 70 24.45 -9.65 2.85
CA ASP A 70 25.48 -10.44 2.16
C ASP A 70 24.92 -11.64 1.38
N SER A 71 23.60 -11.71 1.22
CA SER A 71 22.92 -12.76 0.47
C SER A 71 23.25 -12.70 -1.02
N SER A 72 23.31 -13.86 -1.69
CA SER A 72 23.41 -13.92 -3.15
C SER A 72 22.05 -13.73 -3.85
N GLY A 73 20.95 -13.96 -3.11
CA GLY A 73 19.58 -13.97 -3.62
C GLY A 73 18.68 -12.89 -3.03
N LEU A 74 17.37 -13.06 -3.20
CA LEU A 74 16.35 -12.27 -2.52
C LEU A 74 16.03 -12.89 -1.17
N VAL A 75 16.15 -12.12 -0.10
CA VAL A 75 15.78 -12.55 1.25
C VAL A 75 14.26 -12.38 1.38
N ILE A 76 13.53 -13.49 1.31
CA ILE A 76 12.06 -13.49 1.34
C ILE A 76 11.53 -13.86 2.74
N SER A 77 12.26 -14.64 3.52
CA SER A 77 12.00 -14.84 4.95
C SER A 77 13.30 -15.16 5.67
N ASP A 78 13.30 -15.18 7.00
CA ASP A 78 14.49 -15.42 7.83
C ASP A 78 15.29 -16.65 7.38
N ASP A 79 14.60 -17.73 6.97
CA ASP A 79 15.23 -18.97 6.52
C ASP A 79 15.18 -19.23 5.01
N VAL A 80 14.68 -18.30 4.20
CA VAL A 80 14.48 -18.52 2.75
C VAL A 80 15.09 -17.41 1.91
N GLU A 81 16.12 -17.80 1.16
CA GLU A 81 16.76 -17.01 0.12
C GLU A 81 16.29 -17.53 -1.25
N LEU A 82 15.76 -16.68 -2.12
CA LEU A 82 15.55 -17.01 -3.54
C LEU A 82 16.78 -16.62 -4.34
N ALA A 83 17.57 -17.61 -4.71
CA ALA A 83 18.72 -17.49 -5.58
C ALA A 83 18.53 -18.32 -6.85
N ARG A 84 19.35 -18.05 -7.87
CA ARG A 84 19.32 -18.77 -9.16
C ARG A 84 19.39 -20.29 -8.99
N ASN A 85 20.10 -20.77 -7.97
CA ASN A 85 20.36 -22.19 -7.73
C ASN A 85 19.28 -22.94 -6.93
N ASN A 86 18.38 -22.23 -6.24
CA ASN A 86 17.31 -22.83 -5.43
C ASN A 86 15.90 -22.36 -5.82
N GLY A 87 15.79 -21.57 -6.89
CA GLY A 87 14.51 -21.14 -7.45
C GLY A 87 13.70 -22.22 -8.15
N PRO A 88 12.38 -22.00 -8.33
CA PRO A 88 11.56 -22.85 -9.19
C PRO A 88 12.15 -22.94 -10.60
N ARG A 89 12.11 -24.12 -11.22
CA ARG A 89 12.65 -24.33 -12.59
C ARG A 89 11.66 -23.96 -13.70
N GLU A 90 10.46 -23.50 -13.33
CA GLU A 90 9.47 -23.11 -14.32
C GLU A 90 9.87 -21.81 -15.02
N LYS A 91 9.53 -21.66 -16.30
CA LYS A 91 9.80 -20.43 -17.09
C LYS A 91 9.27 -19.14 -16.43
N VAL A 92 8.24 -19.26 -15.59
CA VAL A 92 7.67 -18.14 -14.83
C VAL A 92 8.65 -17.63 -13.77
N PHE A 93 9.48 -18.49 -13.18
CA PHE A 93 10.53 -18.09 -12.25
C PHE A 93 11.64 -17.30 -12.94
N GLU A 94 12.13 -17.79 -14.08
CA GLU A 94 13.13 -17.05 -14.89
C GLU A 94 12.58 -15.68 -15.29
N TRP A 95 11.32 -15.61 -15.69
CA TRP A 95 10.69 -14.34 -16.05
C TRP A 95 10.51 -13.37 -14.88
N LEU A 96 10.22 -13.87 -13.67
CA LEU A 96 9.91 -13.02 -12.50
C LEU A 96 11.15 -12.69 -11.66
N ILE A 97 11.95 -13.70 -11.32
CA ILE A 97 12.98 -13.60 -10.28
C ILE A 97 14.31 -13.10 -10.84
N GLU A 98 14.67 -13.47 -12.07
CA GLU A 98 15.90 -12.96 -12.71
C GLU A 98 15.91 -11.43 -12.82
N PRO A 99 14.83 -10.77 -13.29
CA PRO A 99 14.79 -9.31 -13.27
C PRO A 99 14.94 -8.73 -11.87
N LEU A 100 14.35 -9.35 -10.85
CA LEU A 100 14.44 -8.87 -9.47
C LEU A 100 15.86 -9.03 -8.89
N LEU A 101 16.57 -10.11 -9.20
CA LEU A 101 17.98 -10.28 -8.84
C LEU A 101 18.86 -9.20 -9.49
N ILE A 102 18.63 -8.90 -10.76
CA ILE A 102 19.33 -7.80 -11.45
C ILE A 102 19.04 -6.46 -10.75
N MET A 103 17.77 -6.21 -10.41
CA MET A 103 17.37 -4.97 -9.74
C MET A 103 17.96 -4.84 -8.34
N LYS A 104 18.10 -5.94 -7.60
CA LYS A 104 18.80 -5.97 -6.32
C LYS A 104 20.24 -5.47 -6.49
N GLU A 105 20.98 -6.00 -7.47
CA GLU A 105 22.36 -5.56 -7.72
C GLU A 105 22.44 -4.10 -8.18
N GLN A 106 21.46 -3.64 -8.98
CA GLN A 106 21.35 -2.22 -9.34
C GLN A 106 21.14 -1.33 -8.10
N ILE A 107 20.21 -1.70 -7.21
CA ILE A 107 19.96 -0.98 -5.95
C ILE A 107 21.21 -0.97 -5.06
N LYS A 108 21.89 -2.12 -4.94
CA LYS A 108 23.14 -2.24 -4.17
C LYS A 108 24.21 -1.30 -4.69
N ASN A 109 24.41 -1.26 -6.01
CA ASN A 109 25.40 -0.40 -6.66
C ASN A 109 25.04 1.09 -6.58
N LEU A 110 23.74 1.41 -6.50
CA LEU A 110 23.28 2.78 -6.29
C LEU A 110 23.51 3.28 -4.86
N LYS A 111 23.86 2.42 -3.89
CA LYS A 111 24.10 2.82 -2.50
C LYS A 111 22.98 3.71 -1.95
N VAL A 112 21.74 3.21 -2.01
CA VAL A 112 20.55 3.95 -1.56
C VAL A 112 20.65 4.22 -0.07
N GLU A 113 20.48 5.48 0.33
CA GLU A 113 20.54 5.91 1.72
C GLU A 113 19.20 5.67 2.45
N GLU A 114 19.21 5.58 3.78
CA GLU A 114 18.00 5.24 4.57
C GLU A 114 16.85 6.26 4.42
N ASN A 115 17.18 7.55 4.32
CA ASN A 115 16.23 8.62 4.03
C ASN A 115 15.63 8.47 2.62
N GLU A 116 16.46 8.13 1.61
CA GLU A 116 16.02 7.85 0.26
C GLU A 116 15.10 6.63 0.25
N GLU A 117 15.44 5.54 0.93
CA GLU A 117 14.61 4.34 1.03
C GLU A 117 13.21 4.62 1.56
N THR A 118 13.13 5.42 2.63
CA THR A 118 11.86 5.83 3.22
C THR A 118 11.04 6.63 2.21
N CYS A 119 11.66 7.59 1.52
CA CYS A 119 11.00 8.34 0.46
C CYS A 119 10.58 7.46 -0.73
N LEU A 120 11.41 6.51 -1.18
CA LEU A 120 11.09 5.63 -2.30
C LEU A 120 9.86 4.78 -2.00
N LYS A 121 9.79 4.20 -0.81
CA LYS A 121 8.62 3.44 -0.34
C LYS A 121 7.36 4.31 -0.37
N ARG A 122 7.43 5.55 0.11
CA ARG A 122 6.31 6.49 0.08
C ARG A 122 5.89 6.84 -1.37
N LEU A 123 6.85 7.16 -2.23
CA LEU A 123 6.63 7.55 -3.62
C LEU A 123 6.05 6.42 -4.50
N VAL A 124 6.24 5.15 -4.13
CA VAL A 124 5.53 4.03 -4.77
C VAL A 124 4.02 4.13 -4.57
N ILE A 125 3.57 4.63 -3.41
CA ILE A 125 2.16 4.76 -3.06
C ILE A 125 1.57 6.07 -3.58
N GLU A 126 2.32 7.16 -3.49
CA GLU A 126 1.84 8.51 -3.84
C GLU A 126 1.85 8.75 -5.36
N CYS A 127 2.96 8.46 -6.04
CA CYS A 127 3.14 8.81 -7.45
C CYS A 127 2.69 7.68 -8.40
N GLU A 128 2.44 8.02 -9.66
CA GLU A 128 2.30 7.02 -10.73
C GLU A 128 3.66 6.58 -11.26
N ASN A 129 4.66 7.45 -11.11
CA ASN A 129 6.03 7.34 -11.61
C ASN A 129 6.10 7.20 -13.13
N LYS A 130 5.21 7.83 -13.89
CA LYS A 130 5.25 7.81 -15.36
C LYS A 130 6.20 8.86 -15.92
N ARG A 131 6.35 10.00 -15.26
CA ARG A 131 7.20 11.11 -15.70
C ARG A 131 8.16 11.59 -14.61
N PRO A 132 9.36 12.11 -14.97
CA PRO A 132 10.33 12.62 -13.99
C PRO A 132 9.78 13.68 -13.04
N GLU A 133 8.92 14.56 -13.55
CA GLU A 133 8.41 15.74 -12.84
C GLU A 133 7.45 15.36 -11.71
N GLU A 134 6.99 14.10 -11.65
CA GLU A 134 6.13 13.62 -10.55
C GLU A 134 6.83 13.59 -9.19
N TRP A 135 8.17 13.69 -9.17
CA TRP A 135 8.92 13.80 -7.92
C TRP A 135 9.12 15.25 -7.49
N ASP A 136 8.74 16.22 -8.31
CA ASP A 136 8.95 17.63 -8.01
C ASP A 136 8.03 18.06 -6.86
N GLY A 137 8.59 18.75 -5.87
CA GLY A 137 7.86 19.13 -4.66
C GLY A 137 7.58 17.98 -3.67
N THR A 138 7.99 16.73 -3.95
CA THR A 138 7.76 15.59 -3.04
C THR A 138 8.69 15.57 -1.82
N GLY A 139 9.68 16.46 -1.77
CA GLY A 139 10.69 16.46 -0.71
C GLY A 139 11.65 15.27 -0.78
N PHE A 140 11.85 14.67 -1.96
CA PHE A 140 12.86 13.63 -2.15
C PHE A 140 14.27 14.18 -1.80
N PRO A 141 15.13 13.44 -1.08
CA PRO A 141 16.35 14.00 -0.46
C PRO A 141 17.38 14.55 -1.43
N SER A 142 17.48 13.97 -2.62
CA SER A 142 18.45 14.39 -3.64
C SER A 142 17.85 15.41 -4.62
N ASN A 143 18.60 16.49 -4.86
CA ASN A 143 18.35 17.49 -5.91
C ASN A 143 19.03 17.15 -7.24
N ASP A 144 19.84 16.08 -7.30
CA ASP A 144 20.45 15.64 -8.55
C ASP A 144 19.43 14.92 -9.44
N ASN A 145 19.17 15.49 -10.61
CA ASN A 145 18.23 14.94 -11.59
C ASN A 145 18.65 13.55 -12.08
N VAL A 146 19.95 13.26 -12.19
CA VAL A 146 20.43 11.94 -12.60
C VAL A 146 20.12 10.91 -11.52
N ARG A 147 20.46 11.22 -10.26
CA ARG A 147 20.11 10.38 -9.09
C ARG A 147 18.61 10.08 -9.02
N ARG A 148 17.77 11.11 -9.11
CA ARG A 148 16.30 10.97 -9.10
C ARG A 148 15.81 10.08 -10.24
N ALA A 149 16.29 10.31 -11.46
CA ALA A 149 15.91 9.53 -12.63
C ALA A 149 16.31 8.05 -12.50
N GLN A 150 17.49 7.75 -11.95
CA GLN A 150 17.96 6.39 -11.70
C GLN A 150 17.03 5.65 -10.73
N LEU A 151 16.69 6.28 -9.59
CA LEU A 151 15.84 5.66 -8.59
C LEU A 151 14.38 5.55 -9.05
N GLN A 152 13.88 6.54 -9.79
CA GLN A 152 12.56 6.46 -10.40
C GLN A 152 12.48 5.35 -11.46
N ALA A 153 13.55 5.10 -12.21
CA ALA A 153 13.62 3.99 -13.16
C ALA A 153 13.49 2.62 -12.46
N ILE A 154 14.05 2.46 -11.26
CA ILE A 154 13.85 1.26 -10.43
C ILE A 154 12.36 1.07 -10.11
N ILE A 155 11.68 2.11 -9.62
CA ILE A 155 10.24 2.04 -9.30
C ILE A 155 9.40 1.70 -10.54
N ARG A 156 9.64 2.37 -11.67
CA ARG A 156 8.94 2.09 -12.93
C ARG A 156 9.09 0.64 -13.37
N ARG A 157 10.32 0.11 -13.30
CA ARG A 157 10.60 -1.29 -13.67
C ARG A 157 9.88 -2.27 -12.74
N LEU A 158 9.85 -2.00 -11.43
CA LEU A 158 9.09 -2.83 -10.48
C LEU A 158 7.58 -2.80 -10.75
N GLN A 159 7.02 -1.61 -10.99
CA GLN A 159 5.61 -1.47 -11.34
C GLN A 159 5.28 -2.24 -12.61
N GLY A 160 6.15 -2.22 -13.63
CA GLY A 160 5.97 -3.00 -14.86
C GLY A 160 5.94 -4.52 -14.61
N ILE A 161 6.87 -5.04 -13.82
CA ILE A 161 6.92 -6.46 -13.43
C ILE A 161 5.64 -6.84 -12.68
N VAL A 162 5.28 -6.08 -11.65
CA VAL A 162 4.08 -6.33 -10.84
C VAL A 162 2.80 -6.19 -11.66
N ALA A 163 2.71 -5.20 -12.56
CA ALA A 163 1.57 -5.04 -13.44
C ALA A 163 1.39 -6.22 -14.40
N SER A 164 2.49 -6.91 -14.76
CA SER A 164 2.40 -8.16 -15.50
C SER A 164 1.93 -9.32 -14.61
N MET A 165 2.45 -9.42 -13.38
CA MET A 165 2.00 -10.40 -12.38
C MET A 165 0.53 -10.25 -12.02
N SER A 166 0.00 -9.02 -12.01
CA SER A 166 -1.39 -8.76 -11.60
C SER A 166 -2.42 -9.24 -12.63
N ARG A 167 -1.98 -9.66 -13.82
CA ARG A 167 -2.85 -10.25 -14.86
C ARG A 167 -3.18 -11.72 -14.60
N PHE A 168 -2.40 -12.43 -13.79
CA PHE A 168 -2.62 -13.85 -13.55
C PHE A 168 -3.89 -14.08 -12.71
N PRO A 169 -4.76 -15.05 -13.07
CA PRO A 169 -5.98 -15.34 -12.30
C PRO A 169 -5.69 -15.67 -10.83
N THR A 170 -4.64 -16.44 -10.57
CA THR A 170 -4.19 -16.78 -9.21
C THR A 170 -3.82 -15.54 -8.41
N PHE A 171 -3.10 -14.59 -9.03
CA PHE A 171 -2.77 -13.32 -8.39
C PHE A 171 -4.05 -12.58 -8.00
N ARG A 172 -4.96 -12.37 -8.96
CA ARG A 172 -6.20 -11.61 -8.74
C ARG A 172 -7.04 -12.21 -7.61
N ARG A 173 -7.16 -13.54 -7.59
CA ARG A 173 -7.88 -14.26 -6.53
C ARG A 173 -7.23 -14.04 -5.16
N ARG A 174 -5.92 -14.28 -5.05
CA ARG A 174 -5.20 -14.16 -3.77
C ARG A 174 -5.14 -12.71 -3.27
N PHE A 175 -4.91 -11.75 -4.18
CA PHE A 175 -4.92 -10.33 -3.87
C PHE A 175 -6.28 -9.90 -3.30
N ARG A 176 -7.39 -10.25 -3.97
CA ARG A 176 -8.74 -9.93 -3.49
C ARG A 176 -9.00 -10.51 -2.10
N ASN A 177 -8.59 -11.75 -1.84
CA ASN A 177 -8.78 -12.39 -0.54
C ASN A 177 -7.98 -11.67 0.56
N MET A 178 -6.73 -11.33 0.29
CA MET A 178 -5.89 -10.56 1.21
C MET A 178 -6.50 -9.17 1.49
N MET A 179 -7.00 -8.46 0.48
CA MET A 179 -7.65 -7.16 0.67
C MET A 179 -8.89 -7.26 1.56
N LYS A 180 -9.66 -8.35 1.48
CA LYS A 180 -10.79 -8.59 2.40
C LYS A 180 -10.34 -8.72 3.85
N VAL A 181 -9.24 -9.45 4.09
CA VAL A 181 -8.67 -9.59 5.43
C VAL A 181 -8.26 -8.22 5.98
N LEU A 182 -7.49 -7.44 5.21
CA LEU A 182 -7.08 -6.09 5.59
C LEU A 182 -8.27 -5.17 5.89
N TYR A 183 -9.33 -5.24 5.07
CA TYR A 183 -10.54 -4.45 5.27
C TYR A 183 -11.23 -4.78 6.60
N VAL A 184 -11.46 -6.07 6.88
CA VAL A 184 -12.13 -6.51 8.11
C VAL A 184 -11.31 -6.11 9.34
N GLU A 185 -10.00 -6.33 9.32
CA GLU A 185 -9.10 -5.95 10.41
C GLU A 185 -9.13 -4.42 10.66
N ALA A 186 -9.11 -3.62 9.59
CA ALA A 186 -9.12 -2.15 9.71
C ALA A 186 -10.43 -1.63 10.32
N ILE A 187 -11.58 -2.19 9.93
CA ILE A 187 -12.89 -1.85 10.52
C ILE A 187 -12.94 -2.25 12.00
N GLN A 188 -12.46 -3.44 12.36
CA GLN A 188 -12.43 -3.91 13.75
C GLN A 188 -11.54 -3.04 14.63
N ALA A 189 -10.38 -2.61 14.12
CA ALA A 189 -9.49 -1.69 14.82
C ALA A 189 -10.16 -0.33 15.07
N GLY A 190 -10.87 0.22 14.07
CA GLY A 190 -11.62 1.47 14.21
C GLY A 190 -12.78 1.38 15.20
N ALA A 191 -13.55 0.29 15.20
CA ALA A 191 -14.63 0.06 16.16
C ALA A 191 -14.09 -0.06 17.60
N SER A 192 -12.98 -0.77 17.79
CA SER A 192 -12.34 -0.94 19.11
C SER A 192 -11.82 0.38 19.67
N ALA A 193 -11.20 1.22 18.84
CA ALA A 193 -10.77 2.56 19.24
C ALA A 193 -11.95 3.45 19.67
N SER A 194 -13.09 3.31 18.98
CA SER A 194 -14.32 4.06 19.27
C SER A 194 -14.93 3.66 20.63
N HIS A 195 -14.94 2.35 20.96
CA HIS A 195 -15.41 1.88 22.27
C HIS A 195 -14.53 2.33 23.44
N ILE A 196 -13.21 2.43 23.26
CA ILE A 196 -12.28 2.94 24.28
C ILE A 196 -12.52 4.45 24.51
N GLY A 197 -12.75 5.22 23.44
CA GLY A 197 -13.09 6.65 23.53
C GLY A 197 -14.43 6.92 24.23
N VAL A 198 -15.43 6.07 24.02
CA VAL A 198 -16.73 6.15 24.72
C VAL A 198 -16.59 5.77 26.20
N SER A 199 -15.75 4.77 26.53
CA SER A 199 -15.50 4.37 27.92
C SER A 199 -14.78 5.46 28.75
N LEU A 200 -13.90 6.25 28.13
CA LEU A 200 -13.21 7.38 28.79
C LEU A 200 -14.12 8.60 29.01
N LYS A 201 -15.11 8.85 28.13
CA LYS A 201 -16.09 9.95 28.33
C LYS A 201 -17.12 9.67 29.42
N SER A 202 -17.29 8.42 29.87
CA SER A 202 -18.27 8.07 30.89
C SER A 202 -17.81 8.29 32.35
N LYS A 203 -16.55 8.69 32.60
CA LYS A 203 -16.02 8.85 33.97
C LYS A 203 -16.01 10.28 34.53
N TYR A 204 -16.55 11.27 33.82
CA TYR A 204 -16.72 12.62 34.34
C TYR A 204 -18.11 13.18 34.07
N THR A 205 -19.13 12.60 34.69
CA THR A 205 -20.41 13.31 34.89
C THR A 205 -20.94 13.02 36.29
N GLY A 206 -20.28 13.64 37.27
CA GLY A 206 -20.74 13.69 38.65
C GLY A 206 -21.21 15.10 39.00
N LYS A 207 -22.54 15.28 39.00
CA LYS A 207 -23.36 16.18 39.83
C LYS A 207 -22.94 17.65 39.99
N SER A 208 -23.79 18.55 39.46
CA SER A 208 -24.35 19.64 40.28
C SER A 208 -25.74 20.03 39.76
N LEU A 209 -26.75 19.79 40.60
CA LEU A 209 -28.08 20.41 40.56
C LEU A 209 -27.94 21.84 41.09
N ILE A 210 -28.38 22.86 40.35
CA ILE A 210 -29.14 24.01 40.89
C ILE A 210 -30.09 24.51 39.80
N GLU A 211 -31.35 24.61 40.20
CA GLU A 211 -32.54 25.08 39.51
C GLU A 211 -32.64 26.62 39.53
N SER A 212 -33.20 27.25 38.48
CA SER A 212 -34.25 28.31 38.56
C SER A 212 -34.37 29.15 37.27
N GLY A 213 -35.60 29.26 36.74
CA GLY A 213 -36.17 30.57 36.37
C GLY A 213 -36.38 30.92 34.88
N ASN A 214 -37.61 30.67 34.40
CA ASN A 214 -38.48 31.45 33.48
C ASN A 214 -37.93 32.19 32.24
N GLY A 215 -38.65 32.00 31.11
CA GLY A 215 -38.72 32.98 30.03
C GLY A 215 -39.32 32.42 28.73
N GLU A 216 -40.51 32.92 28.38
CA GLU A 216 -41.36 32.56 27.24
C GLU A 216 -40.72 32.77 25.86
N GLY A 217 -41.26 32.07 24.85
CA GLY A 217 -41.67 32.76 23.62
C GLY A 217 -41.14 32.24 22.27
N ARG A 218 -42.10 31.65 21.53
CA ARG A 218 -42.36 31.80 20.09
C ARG A 218 -41.69 30.83 19.10
N ASN A 219 -42.59 30.19 18.37
CA ASN A 219 -42.43 29.44 17.14
C ASN A 219 -41.99 30.34 15.98
N GLU A 220 -41.24 29.79 15.02
CA GLU A 220 -41.43 30.14 13.61
C GLU A 220 -40.98 28.97 12.72
N THR A 221 -41.89 28.59 11.83
CA THR A 221 -41.77 27.63 10.74
C THR A 221 -41.09 28.27 9.52
N ASP A 222 -40.95 27.45 8.48
CA ASP A 222 -40.77 27.81 7.06
C ASP A 222 -39.31 27.74 6.57
N GLU A 223 -39.00 27.27 5.37
CA GLU A 223 -39.71 26.49 4.35
C GLU A 223 -38.60 25.96 3.42
N VAL A 224 -38.82 24.80 2.81
CA VAL A 224 -37.93 24.21 1.82
C VAL A 224 -38.29 24.78 0.46
N VAL A 225 -37.33 25.39 -0.24
CA VAL A 225 -37.47 25.77 -1.66
C VAL A 225 -36.50 24.95 -2.50
N TYR A 226 -37.07 24.10 -3.37
CA TYR A 226 -36.40 23.48 -4.51
C TYR A 226 -36.59 24.41 -5.71
N GLU A 227 -35.49 24.83 -6.36
CA GLU A 227 -35.56 25.40 -7.72
C GLU A 227 -34.98 24.42 -8.73
N ALA A 228 -35.83 24.06 -9.69
CA ALA A 228 -35.52 23.32 -10.90
C ALA A 228 -35.03 24.29 -11.98
N TYR A 229 -33.95 23.93 -12.69
CA TYR A 229 -33.58 24.63 -13.92
C TYR A 229 -34.17 23.90 -15.12
N ASP A 230 -35.01 24.68 -15.79
CA ASP A 230 -35.72 24.42 -17.03
C ASP A 230 -34.78 24.37 -18.25
N ASN A 231 -35.12 23.49 -19.18
CA ASN A 231 -34.42 23.26 -20.45
C ASN A 231 -35.19 24.03 -21.53
N GLY A 232 -34.61 25.11 -22.04
CA GLY A 232 -35.15 25.89 -23.16
C GLY A 232 -34.30 25.75 -24.42
N ASP A 233 -34.78 24.92 -25.34
CA ASP A 233 -34.36 24.71 -26.73
C ASP A 233 -34.79 25.89 -27.63
N VAL A 234 -33.92 26.35 -28.55
CA VAL A 234 -34.19 26.80 -29.95
C VAL A 234 -32.80 26.98 -30.60
N VAL A 235 -32.42 26.42 -31.75
CA VAL A 235 -33.06 26.23 -33.08
C VAL A 235 -32.48 24.99 -33.76
#